data_AF-R7FQ83-F1
#
_entry.id   AF-R7FQ83-F1
#
_cell.length_a   1.000
_cell.length_b   1.000
_cell.length_c   1.000
_cell.angle_alpha   90.00
_cell.angle_beta   90.00
_cell.angle_gamma   90.00
#
_symmetry.space_group_name_H-M   'P 1'
#
loop_
_entity.id
_entity.type
_entity.pdbx_description
1 polymer ?
#
loop_
_entity_poly.entity_id
_entity_poly.type
_entity_poly.pdbx_seq_one_letter_code
_entity_poly.pdbx_strand_id
1 'polypeptide(L)'
;MATKKYESMRIMSLEGSVLYKNEGFTATKDGKPDSKAFRGVLDESLDTLKLAEVYDRHKSELAYPYLDGKKRFCRAVVCLSFNRAIKLYESYGNRYVLNGYSVTDADMQDHICISTVGGKPTLIAIDVSFRENSGYAPVEEPIAEGILGKYFKYDSDTRSYKRSDKTIPTDISCRAIREHLYTHGFDIDGIHYVRYKRSAGASRDGRCLFIAEPLYADMMAWSSCDLSADTAYDQASWQAYIALTLSSIERTIRLPKKSILIIRDRISRFTENVICVKETDTHDLRAEEEETEIENVIWDGEALLDAEIFNANGYGMHGMMLLRNRFFKTCAFNTNLQDWFFDNDITQVSRLAGYTTARDIKDIKLVITESSVKYFKFMPKDMPFEQKCKRFLDALYEGNNNSVFGVVKADHDAPLMDGMMAYTITKGANNEFRIY
;
A
#
# COMPACT_ATOMS: atom_id res chain seq x y z
N MET A 1 3.79 32.80 2.54
CA MET A 1 4.07 31.39 2.22
C MET A 1 4.53 30.67 3.47
N ALA A 2 3.66 29.92 4.14
CA ALA A 2 4.07 29.06 5.25
C ALA A 2 4.67 27.78 4.66
N THR A 3 5.98 27.59 4.79
CA THR A 3 6.66 26.31 4.54
C THR A 3 5.91 25.19 5.27
N LYS A 4 5.37 24.21 4.53
CA LYS A 4 4.67 23.04 5.09
C LYS A 4 5.56 22.37 6.14
N LYS A 5 5.17 22.44 7.41
CA LYS A 5 5.87 21.86 8.56
C LYS A 5 5.26 20.50 8.92
N TYR A 6 5.22 19.57 7.96
CA TYR A 6 4.79 18.20 8.21
C TYR A 6 5.93 17.26 7.82
N GLU A 7 6.78 16.96 8.78
CA GLU A 7 7.76 15.88 8.67
C GLU A 7 7.00 14.56 8.57
N SER A 8 7.07 13.94 7.41
CA SER A 8 6.56 12.60 7.18
C SER A 8 7.12 11.61 8.21
N MET A 9 6.30 10.63 8.61
CA MET A 9 6.70 9.69 9.66
C MET A 9 7.65 8.64 9.09
N ARG A 10 8.82 8.49 9.69
CA ARG A 10 9.76 7.43 9.34
C ARG A 10 9.27 6.11 9.92
N ILE A 11 9.06 5.11 9.07
CA ILE A 11 8.66 3.75 9.46
C ILE A 11 9.75 2.77 9.11
N MET A 12 9.73 1.61 9.77
CA MET A 12 10.60 0.50 9.38
C MET A 12 10.27 0.05 7.96
N SER A 13 11.29 -0.12 7.13
CA SER A 13 11.17 -0.69 5.78
C SER A 13 12.20 -1.80 5.61
N LEU A 14 11.72 -3.03 5.59
CA LEU A 14 12.52 -4.24 5.70
C LEU A 14 12.20 -5.21 4.56
N GLU A 15 13.13 -6.12 4.31
CA GLU A 15 12.92 -7.22 3.37
C GLU A 15 12.41 -8.45 4.12
N GLY A 16 11.32 -9.06 3.65
CA GLY A 16 10.68 -10.18 4.33
C GLY A 16 11.59 -11.40 4.52
N SER A 17 12.53 -11.63 3.59
CA SER A 17 13.52 -12.72 3.75
C SER A 17 14.46 -12.51 4.94
N VAL A 18 14.73 -11.27 5.35
CA VAL A 18 15.57 -10.97 6.52
C VAL A 18 14.83 -11.36 7.80
N LEU A 19 13.55 -11.00 7.90
CA LEU A 19 12.72 -11.36 9.06
C LEU A 19 12.42 -12.85 9.12
N TYR A 20 12.26 -13.50 7.97
CA TYR A 20 12.02 -14.93 7.91
C TYR A 20 13.21 -15.75 8.43
N LYS A 21 14.45 -15.30 8.17
CA LYS A 21 15.65 -16.03 8.57
C LYS A 21 16.07 -15.80 10.02
N ASN A 22 15.88 -14.58 10.51
CA ASN A 22 16.49 -14.16 11.76
C ASN A 22 15.49 -14.34 12.91
N GLU A 23 15.82 -15.19 13.87
CA GLU A 23 15.14 -15.22 15.16
C GLU A 23 15.52 -13.96 15.96
N GLY A 24 14.75 -12.90 15.75
CA GLY A 24 14.96 -11.60 16.40
C GLY A 24 15.57 -10.56 15.46
N PHE A 25 14.82 -9.47 15.26
CA PHE A 25 15.31 -8.26 14.64
C PHE A 25 15.22 -7.13 15.67
N THR A 26 16.27 -6.32 15.78
CA THR A 26 16.21 -5.08 16.57
C THR A 26 16.10 -3.87 15.67
N ALA A 27 15.11 -3.03 15.92
CA ALA A 27 14.97 -1.74 15.26
C ALA A 27 15.84 -0.66 15.90
N THR A 28 16.61 -1.00 16.93
CA THR A 28 17.43 -0.06 17.68
C THR A 28 18.92 -0.38 17.55
N LYS A 29 19.72 0.68 17.56
CA LYS A 29 21.17 0.62 17.67
C LYS A 29 21.59 1.59 18.76
N ASP A 30 22.35 1.13 19.74
CA ASP A 30 22.79 1.93 20.89
C ASP A 30 21.63 2.59 21.66
N GLY A 31 20.49 1.89 21.77
CA GLY A 31 19.28 2.38 22.44
C GLY A 31 18.47 3.43 21.66
N LYS A 32 18.86 3.75 20.42
CA LYS A 32 18.17 4.69 19.53
C LYS A 32 17.63 4.00 18.27
N PRO A 33 16.60 4.55 17.60
CA PRO A 33 16.12 4.00 16.33
C PRO A 33 17.24 3.88 15.29
N ASP A 34 17.41 2.69 14.69
CA ASP A 34 18.38 2.50 13.60
C ASP A 34 17.88 3.17 12.33
N SER A 35 18.51 4.27 11.93
CA SER A 35 18.20 4.99 10.69
C SER A 35 18.19 4.10 9.43
N LYS A 36 18.94 2.98 9.41
CA LYS A 36 18.93 2.02 8.28
C LYS A 36 17.67 1.15 8.26
N ALA A 37 17.08 0.86 9.42
CA ALA A 37 15.79 0.18 9.51
C ALA A 37 14.64 1.14 9.15
N PHE A 38 14.70 2.39 9.63
CA PHE A 38 13.66 3.42 9.44
C PHE A 38 13.81 4.23 8.14
N ARG A 39 13.99 3.53 7.02
CA ARG A 39 14.07 4.17 5.68
C ARG A 39 12.70 4.48 5.08
N GLY A 40 11.68 3.73 5.46
CA GLY A 40 10.31 3.92 4.98
C GLY A 40 9.73 5.25 5.43
N VAL A 41 8.75 5.72 4.68
CA VAL A 41 8.02 6.96 4.96
C VAL A 41 6.54 6.68 4.87
N LEU A 42 5.80 7.10 5.90
CA LEU A 42 4.35 7.13 5.90
C LEU A 42 3.92 8.60 5.85
N ASP A 43 3.34 8.99 4.71
CA ASP A 43 2.82 10.33 4.49
C ASP A 43 1.57 10.56 5.34
N GLU A 44 1.27 11.84 5.60
CA GLU A 44 0.01 12.19 6.25
C GLU A 44 -1.18 11.73 5.39
N SER A 45 -2.10 11.05 6.03
CA SER A 45 -3.27 10.39 5.45
C SER A 45 -4.36 10.25 6.52
N LEU A 46 -5.60 9.97 6.11
CA LEU A 46 -6.68 9.72 7.08
C LEU A 46 -6.34 8.54 8.01
N ASP A 47 -5.64 7.54 7.47
CA ASP A 47 -5.15 6.39 8.23
C ASP A 47 -4.17 6.81 9.33
N THR A 48 -3.20 7.67 9.02
CA THR A 48 -2.23 8.16 10.03
C THR A 48 -2.87 9.05 11.09
N LEU A 49 -3.90 9.83 10.72
CA LEU A 49 -4.66 10.63 11.68
C LEU A 49 -5.42 9.73 12.65
N LYS A 50 -6.07 8.67 12.13
CA LYS A 50 -6.73 7.68 12.97
C LYS A 50 -5.72 6.90 13.81
N LEU A 51 -4.59 6.52 13.24
CA LEU A 51 -3.53 5.80 13.95
C LEU A 51 -3.05 6.59 15.17
N ALA A 52 -2.90 7.91 15.06
CA ALA A 52 -2.54 8.76 16.20
C ALA A 52 -3.60 8.72 17.32
N GLU A 53 -4.88 8.74 16.98
CA GLU A 53 -5.99 8.63 17.94
C GLU A 53 -6.05 7.24 18.60
N VAL A 54 -5.96 6.17 17.81
CA VAL A 54 -5.96 4.79 18.32
C VAL A 54 -4.76 4.57 19.24
N TYR A 55 -3.60 5.05 18.81
CA TYR A 55 -2.38 4.94 19.56
C TYR A 55 -2.50 5.54 20.98
N ASP A 56 -3.19 6.68 21.12
CA ASP A 56 -3.36 7.31 22.43
C ASP A 56 -4.06 6.42 23.45
N ARG A 57 -4.86 5.45 23.00
CA ARG A 57 -5.55 4.46 23.84
C ARG A 57 -4.67 3.28 24.26
N HIS A 58 -3.59 3.00 23.51
CA HIS A 58 -2.71 1.83 23.71
C HIS A 58 -1.30 2.18 24.20
N LYS A 59 -1.10 3.39 24.75
CA LYS A 59 0.24 3.86 25.21
C LYS A 59 0.91 2.95 26.22
N SER A 60 0.13 2.20 27.01
CA SER A 60 0.65 1.26 28.00
C SER A 60 1.17 -0.04 27.39
N GLU A 61 0.67 -0.42 26.20
CA GLU A 61 1.00 -1.67 25.51
C GLU A 61 2.10 -1.48 24.46
N LEU A 62 2.17 -0.27 23.88
CA LEU A 62 3.13 0.07 22.85
C LEU A 62 3.77 1.41 23.21
N ALA A 63 5.06 1.43 23.60
CA ALA A 63 5.76 2.68 23.90
C ALA A 63 6.08 3.48 22.61
N TYR A 64 5.37 4.59 22.39
CA TYR A 64 5.44 5.50 21.23
C TYR A 64 4.88 6.91 21.59
N PRO A 65 5.11 7.98 20.79
CA PRO A 65 6.07 8.12 19.70
C PRO A 65 7.48 8.40 20.21
N TYR A 66 8.48 8.13 19.36
CA TYR A 66 9.84 8.60 19.58
C TYR A 66 10.11 9.80 18.67
N LEU A 67 10.39 10.94 19.28
CA LEU A 67 11.05 12.06 18.62
C LEU A 67 12.55 11.87 18.83
N ASP A 68 13.30 11.72 17.75
CA ASP A 68 14.76 11.82 17.81
C ASP A 68 15.19 13.06 17.01
N GLY A 69 15.56 14.09 17.76
CA GLY A 69 15.81 15.44 17.24
C GLY A 69 14.58 16.03 16.57
N LYS A 70 14.66 16.27 15.25
CA LYS A 70 13.55 16.78 14.44
C LYS A 70 12.73 15.67 13.79
N LYS A 71 13.23 14.43 13.70
CA LYS A 71 12.54 13.37 12.95
C LYS A 71 11.51 12.65 13.81
N ARG A 72 10.36 12.33 13.20
CA ARG A 72 9.29 11.50 13.78
C ARG A 72 9.48 10.06 13.34
N PHE A 73 9.67 9.16 14.30
CA PHE A 73 9.79 7.72 14.03
C PHE A 73 8.53 6.99 14.50
N CYS A 74 8.06 6.06 13.68
CA CYS A 74 6.88 5.28 13.93
C CYS A 74 7.20 3.78 13.95
N ARG A 75 6.99 3.18 15.12
CA ARG A 75 7.08 1.73 15.36
C ARG A 75 5.72 1.04 15.30
N ALA A 76 4.64 1.78 15.12
CA ALA A 76 3.31 1.18 15.01
C ALA A 76 3.14 0.41 13.70
N VAL A 77 3.83 0.82 12.62
CA VAL A 77 3.68 0.25 11.28
C VAL A 77 5.04 -0.11 10.69
N VAL A 78 5.12 -1.26 10.04
CA VAL A 78 6.28 -1.76 9.30
C VAL A 78 5.88 -1.98 7.85
N CYS A 79 6.73 -1.55 6.91
CA CYS A 79 6.57 -1.88 5.49
C CYS A 79 7.53 -3.01 5.11
N LEU A 80 7.00 -4.14 4.65
CA LEU A 80 7.80 -5.24 4.12
C LEU A 80 7.76 -5.27 2.60
N SER A 81 8.93 -5.51 1.98
CA SER A 81 9.07 -5.97 0.60
C SER A 81 9.34 -7.46 0.53
N PHE A 82 8.94 -8.10 -0.57
CA PHE A 82 9.10 -9.54 -0.81
C PHE A 82 9.83 -9.80 -2.14
N ASN A 83 10.96 -9.11 -2.32
CA ASN A 83 11.74 -9.08 -3.55
C ASN A 83 12.79 -10.19 -3.63
N ARG A 84 13.17 -10.79 -2.49
CA ARG A 84 14.25 -11.76 -2.38
C ARG A 84 13.75 -13.10 -1.87
N ALA A 85 13.96 -14.13 -2.68
CA ALA A 85 13.85 -15.51 -2.27
C ALA A 85 15.14 -15.93 -1.55
N ILE A 86 15.04 -16.94 -0.69
CA ILE A 86 16.19 -17.51 0.00
C ILE A 86 16.76 -18.63 -0.88
N LYS A 87 18.04 -18.52 -1.22
CA LYS A 87 18.77 -19.52 -2.00
C LYS A 87 19.36 -20.59 -1.10
N LEU A 88 19.63 -21.76 -1.69
CA LEU A 88 20.34 -22.85 -1.00
C LEU A 88 21.69 -22.38 -0.45
N TYR A 89 22.42 -21.58 -1.23
CA TYR A 89 23.60 -20.85 -0.77
C TYR A 89 23.41 -19.36 -1.00
N GLU A 90 23.59 -18.57 0.06
CA GLU A 90 23.42 -17.12 0.05
C GLU A 90 24.77 -16.43 -0.01
N SER A 91 24.86 -15.39 -0.84
CA SER A 91 26.10 -14.64 -1.03
C SER A 91 26.19 -13.47 -0.05
N TYR A 92 27.32 -13.40 0.64
CA TYR A 92 27.75 -12.31 1.52
C TYR A 92 29.09 -11.79 1.00
N GLY A 93 29.05 -11.06 -0.12
CA GLY A 93 30.26 -10.70 -0.86
C GLY A 93 30.83 -11.93 -1.58
N ASN A 94 32.08 -12.28 -1.29
CA ASN A 94 32.76 -13.48 -1.81
C ASN A 94 32.38 -14.77 -1.08
N ARG A 95 31.81 -14.69 0.12
CA ARG A 95 31.37 -15.86 0.87
C ARG A 95 30.00 -16.32 0.41
N TYR A 96 29.85 -17.63 0.22
CA TYR A 96 28.56 -18.30 0.06
C TYR A 96 28.33 -19.21 1.26
N VAL A 97 27.17 -19.09 1.90
CA VAL A 97 26.81 -19.88 3.10
C VAL A 97 25.53 -20.66 2.84
N LEU A 98 25.54 -21.94 3.19
CA LEU A 98 24.39 -22.84 3.12
C LEU A 98 23.26 -22.30 3.99
N ASN A 99 22.04 -22.26 3.45
CA ASN A 99 20.88 -21.76 4.17
C ASN A 99 20.64 -22.54 5.48
N GLY A 100 20.31 -21.82 6.55
CA GLY A 100 20.16 -22.39 7.90
C GLY A 100 21.45 -22.45 8.72
N TYR A 101 22.59 -22.04 8.17
CA TYR A 101 23.88 -22.01 8.87
C TYR A 101 24.43 -20.59 8.99
N SER A 102 25.18 -20.34 10.06
CA SER A 102 25.96 -19.12 10.26
C SER A 102 27.43 -19.51 10.42
N VAL A 103 28.32 -18.70 9.82
CA VAL A 103 29.77 -18.91 9.90
C VAL A 103 30.48 -17.59 10.15
N THR A 104 31.53 -17.64 10.95
CA THR A 104 32.49 -16.56 11.19
C THR A 104 33.79 -16.85 10.44
N ASP A 105 34.70 -15.88 10.38
CA ASP A 105 36.02 -16.10 9.78
C ASP A 105 36.86 -17.16 10.51
N ALA A 106 36.60 -17.38 11.81
CA ALA A 106 37.29 -18.41 12.59
C ALA A 106 36.82 -19.83 12.21
N ASP A 107 35.62 -19.98 11.63
CA ASP A 107 35.07 -21.26 11.20
C ASP A 107 35.58 -21.69 9.82
N MET A 108 36.30 -20.80 9.13
CA MET A 108 36.78 -21.02 7.78
C MET A 108 38.22 -21.52 7.79
N GLN A 109 38.47 -22.64 7.13
CA GLN A 109 39.79 -23.21 6.91
C GLN A 109 39.99 -23.38 5.40
N ASP A 110 41.10 -22.85 4.88
CA ASP A 110 41.43 -22.92 3.45
C ASP A 110 40.25 -22.50 2.54
N HIS A 111 39.63 -21.36 2.88
CA HIS A 111 38.49 -20.76 2.18
C HIS A 111 37.15 -21.52 2.26
N ILE A 112 37.02 -22.56 3.09
CA ILE A 112 35.79 -23.33 3.23
C ILE A 112 35.44 -23.60 4.70
N CYS A 113 34.19 -23.96 4.94
CA CYS A 113 33.73 -24.55 6.19
C CYS A 113 32.95 -25.82 5.86
N ILE A 114 33.32 -26.95 6.45
CA ILE A 114 32.63 -28.24 6.29
C ILE A 114 32.13 -28.69 7.66
N SER A 115 30.92 -29.20 7.69
CA SER A 115 30.35 -29.84 8.88
C SER A 115 29.71 -31.17 8.52
N THR A 116 29.43 -32.00 9.53
CA THR A 116 28.73 -33.27 9.35
C THR A 116 27.24 -33.04 9.54
N VAL A 117 26.48 -33.12 8.45
CA VAL A 117 25.02 -32.96 8.46
C VAL A 117 24.40 -34.30 8.07
N GLY A 118 23.56 -34.87 8.95
CA GLY A 118 22.94 -36.18 8.71
C GLY A 118 23.95 -37.32 8.50
N GLY A 119 25.12 -37.24 9.15
CA GLY A 119 26.19 -38.24 9.04
C GLY A 119 27.06 -38.12 7.78
N LYS A 120 26.92 -37.05 6.98
CA LYS A 120 27.72 -36.83 5.76
C LYS A 120 28.48 -35.50 5.83
N PRO A 121 29.73 -35.43 5.33
CA PRO A 121 30.45 -34.18 5.20
C PRO A 121 29.73 -33.30 4.19
N THR A 122 29.39 -32.08 4.62
CA THR A 122 28.59 -31.12 3.88
C THR A 122 29.32 -29.78 3.89
N LEU A 123 29.46 -29.17 2.71
CA LEU A 123 29.97 -27.82 2.57
C LEU A 123 28.97 -26.84 3.21
N ILE A 124 29.39 -26.14 4.25
CA ILE A 124 28.57 -25.15 4.96
C ILE A 124 28.85 -23.75 4.41
N ALA A 125 30.11 -23.44 4.12
CA ALA A 125 30.47 -22.16 3.52
C ALA A 125 31.70 -22.27 2.63
N ILE A 126 31.80 -21.33 1.68
CA ILE A 126 32.91 -21.23 0.74
C ILE A 126 33.15 -19.78 0.31
N ASP A 127 34.41 -19.35 0.36
CA ASP A 127 34.84 -18.09 -0.23
C ASP A 127 35.27 -18.32 -1.68
N VAL A 128 34.72 -17.55 -2.62
CA VAL A 128 35.07 -17.67 -4.04
C VAL A 128 35.84 -16.44 -4.54
N SER A 129 36.74 -16.66 -5.49
CA SER A 129 37.43 -15.59 -6.21
C SER A 129 36.59 -15.14 -7.42
N PHE A 130 36.37 -13.83 -7.54
CA PHE A 130 35.61 -13.23 -8.66
C PHE A 130 36.47 -12.48 -9.68
N ARG A 131 37.72 -12.16 -9.35
CA ARG A 131 38.63 -11.37 -10.20
C ARG A 131 40.07 -11.82 -9.97
N GLU A 132 40.89 -11.67 -11.01
CA GLU A 132 42.34 -11.74 -10.87
C GLU A 132 42.82 -10.60 -9.95
N ASN A 133 43.79 -10.88 -9.09
CA ASN A 133 44.33 -9.95 -8.07
C ASN A 133 43.34 -9.48 -6.99
N SER A 134 42.36 -10.32 -6.63
CA SER A 134 41.40 -10.06 -5.54
C SER A 134 42.00 -10.12 -4.13
N GLY A 135 43.28 -10.49 -3.99
CA GLY A 135 43.90 -10.78 -2.69
C GLY A 135 43.50 -12.14 -2.11
N TYR A 136 42.89 -13.01 -2.91
CA TYR A 136 42.52 -14.38 -2.53
C TYR A 136 43.79 -15.24 -2.35
N ALA A 137 43.95 -15.85 -1.17
CA ALA A 137 45.09 -16.71 -0.90
C ALA A 137 44.98 -18.03 -1.71
N PRO A 138 46.09 -18.59 -2.22
CA PRO A 138 46.04 -19.87 -2.92
C PRO A 138 45.54 -20.97 -2.01
N VAL A 139 44.58 -21.77 -2.49
CA VAL A 139 44.09 -22.97 -1.79
C VAL A 139 45.23 -23.96 -1.64
N GLU A 140 45.42 -24.48 -0.43
CA GLU A 140 46.47 -25.44 -0.09
C GLU A 140 46.01 -26.88 -0.30
N GLU A 141 44.82 -27.22 0.18
CA GLU A 141 44.26 -28.58 0.19
C GLU A 141 42.83 -28.57 -0.42
N PRO A 142 42.70 -28.65 -1.75
CA PRO A 142 41.39 -28.60 -2.39
C PRO A 142 40.53 -29.82 -2.02
N ILE A 143 39.31 -29.58 -1.54
CA ILE A 143 38.35 -30.64 -1.21
C ILE A 143 37.86 -31.43 -2.43
N ALA A 144 37.40 -32.65 -2.17
CA ALA A 144 36.84 -33.54 -3.17
C ALA A 144 35.60 -32.94 -3.87
N GLU A 145 35.49 -33.12 -5.19
CA GLU A 145 34.38 -32.59 -6.00
C GLU A 145 33.00 -33.04 -5.49
N GLY A 146 32.90 -34.24 -4.93
CA GLY A 146 31.66 -34.76 -4.35
C GLY A 146 31.13 -33.94 -3.16
N ILE A 147 32.02 -33.26 -2.41
CA ILE A 147 31.66 -32.37 -1.29
C ILE A 147 31.47 -30.93 -1.79
N LEU A 148 32.33 -30.48 -2.70
CA LEU A 148 32.23 -29.15 -3.33
C LEU A 148 30.91 -28.94 -4.07
N GLY A 149 30.40 -30.03 -4.69
CA GLY A 149 29.14 -30.04 -5.40
C GLY A 149 29.20 -29.28 -6.74
N LYS A 150 28.03 -29.09 -7.36
CA LYS A 150 27.90 -28.56 -8.73
C LYS A 150 27.84 -27.03 -8.84
N TYR A 151 27.72 -26.32 -7.72
CA TYR A 151 27.54 -24.86 -7.69
C TYR A 151 28.86 -24.10 -7.59
N PHE A 152 29.92 -24.80 -7.21
CA PHE A 152 31.26 -24.28 -7.07
C PHE A 152 32.21 -25.17 -7.85
N LYS A 153 33.39 -24.65 -8.15
CA LYS A 153 34.47 -25.40 -8.80
C LYS A 153 35.81 -24.94 -8.27
N TYR A 154 36.77 -25.85 -8.24
CA TYR A 154 38.15 -25.52 -7.99
C TYR A 154 38.86 -25.25 -9.32
N ASP A 155 39.66 -24.19 -9.36
CA ASP A 155 40.46 -23.79 -10.52
C ASP A 155 41.93 -24.04 -10.18
N SER A 156 42.54 -25.05 -10.82
CA SER A 156 43.91 -25.48 -10.55
C SER A 156 44.95 -24.45 -10.95
N ASP A 157 44.69 -23.69 -12.02
CA ASP A 157 45.64 -22.74 -12.60
C ASP A 157 45.83 -21.54 -11.67
N THR A 158 44.72 -21.08 -11.08
CA THR A 158 44.71 -19.96 -10.13
C THR A 158 44.71 -20.40 -8.67
N ARG A 159 44.68 -21.71 -8.40
CA ARG A 159 44.54 -22.32 -7.07
C ARG A 159 43.44 -21.65 -6.25
N SER A 160 42.25 -21.51 -6.80
CA SER A 160 41.14 -20.78 -6.15
C SER A 160 39.79 -21.46 -6.36
N TYR A 161 38.87 -21.28 -5.40
CA TYR A 161 37.47 -21.64 -5.61
C TYR A 161 36.73 -20.57 -6.42
N LYS A 162 35.87 -21.01 -7.35
CA LYS A 162 35.07 -20.13 -8.21
C LYS A 162 33.61 -20.59 -8.23
N ARG A 163 32.69 -19.66 -8.52
CA ARG A 163 31.30 -20.01 -8.86
C ARG A 163 31.25 -20.76 -10.20
N SER A 164 30.45 -21.82 -10.24
CA SER A 164 30.10 -22.47 -11.51
C SER A 164 29.04 -21.65 -12.27
N ASP A 165 28.79 -22.05 -13.52
CA ASP A 165 27.70 -21.54 -14.37
C ASP A 165 26.31 -21.99 -13.87
N LYS A 166 26.24 -22.96 -12.95
CA LYS A 166 24.98 -23.51 -12.46
C LYS A 166 24.28 -22.53 -11.54
N THR A 167 22.99 -22.32 -11.78
CA THR A 167 22.12 -21.53 -10.91
C THR A 167 21.95 -22.22 -9.56
N ILE A 168 22.24 -21.49 -8.48
CA ILE A 168 21.93 -21.96 -7.12
C ILE A 168 20.39 -21.95 -6.97
N PRO A 169 19.77 -23.08 -6.62
CA PRO A 169 18.32 -23.18 -6.54
C PRO A 169 17.78 -22.28 -5.41
N THR A 170 16.52 -21.90 -5.57
CA THR A 170 15.74 -21.29 -4.49
C THR A 170 15.39 -22.38 -3.49
N ASP A 171 15.71 -22.14 -2.22
CA ASP A 171 15.32 -23.00 -1.10
C ASP A 171 13.95 -22.58 -0.55
N ILE A 172 13.75 -21.26 -0.35
CA ILE A 172 12.46 -20.70 0.08
C ILE A 172 12.04 -19.58 -0.87
N SER A 173 10.87 -19.74 -1.50
CA SER A 173 10.37 -18.78 -2.48
C SER A 173 9.84 -17.50 -1.83
N CYS A 174 9.83 -16.38 -2.57
CA CYS A 174 9.17 -15.14 -2.11
C CYS A 174 7.68 -15.36 -1.75
N ARG A 175 7.03 -16.32 -2.42
CA ARG A 175 5.64 -16.71 -2.13
C ARG A 175 5.53 -17.35 -0.76
N ALA A 176 6.38 -18.34 -0.46
CA ALA A 176 6.39 -19.03 0.83
C ALA A 176 6.70 -18.08 1.99
N ILE A 177 7.67 -17.17 1.82
CA ILE A 177 7.99 -16.13 2.81
C ILE A 177 6.78 -15.24 3.08
N ARG A 178 6.08 -14.81 2.02
CA ARG A 178 4.90 -13.97 2.12
C ARG A 178 3.75 -14.70 2.82
N GLU A 179 3.44 -15.92 2.41
CA GLU A 179 2.39 -16.75 3.01
C GLU A 179 2.66 -16.97 4.51
N HIS A 180 3.91 -17.25 4.88
CA HIS A 180 4.30 -17.40 6.27
C HIS A 180 4.11 -16.11 7.07
N LEU A 181 4.73 -15.00 6.64
CA LEU A 181 4.65 -13.73 7.38
C LEU A 181 3.23 -13.14 7.39
N TYR A 182 2.42 -13.35 6.34
CA TYR A 182 1.03 -12.90 6.33
C TYR A 182 0.16 -13.66 7.33
N THR A 183 0.51 -14.92 7.61
CA THR A 183 -0.27 -15.80 8.49
C THR A 183 0.16 -15.65 9.94
N HIS A 184 1.46 -15.60 10.20
CA HIS A 184 2.01 -15.71 11.56
C HIS A 184 2.56 -14.39 12.12
N GLY A 185 2.63 -13.33 11.31
CA GLY A 185 3.28 -12.09 11.74
C GLY A 185 4.77 -12.27 11.99
N PHE A 186 5.35 -11.41 12.82
CA PHE A 186 6.74 -11.46 13.28
C PHE A 186 6.97 -10.50 14.46
N ASP A 187 8.05 -10.72 15.20
CA ASP A 187 8.41 -9.90 16.37
C ASP A 187 9.62 -9.00 16.09
N ILE A 188 9.51 -7.74 16.51
CA ILE A 188 10.62 -6.78 16.53
C ILE A 188 10.69 -6.13 17.90
N ASP A 189 11.80 -6.30 18.61
CA ASP A 189 12.03 -5.74 19.95
C ASP A 189 10.87 -5.98 20.94
N GLY A 190 10.30 -7.20 20.93
CA GLY A 190 9.20 -7.58 21.82
C GLY A 190 7.81 -7.05 21.42
N ILE A 191 7.68 -6.45 20.23
CA ILE A 191 6.38 -6.06 19.65
C ILE A 191 6.06 -7.04 18.53
N HIS A 192 4.89 -7.69 18.61
CA HIS A 192 4.38 -8.54 17.55
C HIS A 192 3.67 -7.71 16.47
N TYR A 193 3.94 -8.00 15.20
CA TYR A 193 3.37 -7.30 14.05
C TYR A 193 2.57 -8.26 13.18
N VAL A 194 1.34 -7.86 12.87
CA VAL A 194 0.41 -8.63 12.04
C VAL A 194 0.15 -7.93 10.71
N ARG A 195 -0.23 -8.71 9.69
CA ARG A 195 -0.52 -8.19 8.36
C ARG A 195 -1.65 -7.17 8.43
N TYR A 196 -1.40 -5.95 7.95
CA TYR A 196 -2.35 -4.84 8.06
C TYR A 196 -3.09 -4.56 6.75
N LYS A 197 -2.51 -3.72 5.88
CA LYS A 197 -3.14 -3.25 4.64
C LYS A 197 -2.16 -3.28 3.49
N ARG A 198 -2.72 -3.34 2.30
CA ARG A 198 -1.95 -3.29 1.05
C ARG A 198 -2.71 -2.47 0.02
N SER A 199 -2.18 -1.29 -0.32
CA SER A 199 -2.75 -0.49 -1.40
C SER A 199 -2.52 -1.17 -2.76
N ALA A 200 -3.33 -0.81 -3.76
CA ALA A 200 -3.17 -1.32 -5.12
C ALA A 200 -1.78 -1.00 -5.69
N GLY A 201 -1.23 0.19 -5.40
CA GLY A 201 0.13 0.57 -5.78
C GLY A 201 1.19 -0.30 -5.11
N ALA A 202 1.11 -0.45 -3.78
CA ALA A 202 2.02 -1.33 -3.04
C ALA A 202 1.92 -2.80 -3.50
N SER A 203 0.75 -3.22 -4.01
CA SER A 203 0.57 -4.57 -4.55
C SER A 203 1.47 -4.87 -5.75
N ARG A 204 1.60 -3.90 -6.67
CA ARG A 204 2.45 -4.00 -7.86
C ARG A 204 3.92 -4.11 -7.50
N ASP A 205 4.34 -3.38 -6.47
CA ASP A 205 5.75 -3.33 -6.04
C ASP A 205 6.13 -4.43 -5.04
N GLY A 206 5.25 -5.41 -4.78
CA GLY A 206 5.56 -6.47 -3.82
C GLY A 206 5.65 -6.00 -2.36
N ARG A 207 5.07 -4.84 -2.01
CA ARG A 207 5.10 -4.26 -0.65
C ARG A 207 3.82 -4.53 0.12
N CYS A 208 3.91 -4.65 1.45
CA CYS A 208 2.77 -4.81 2.36
C CYS A 208 3.03 -4.09 3.68
N LEU A 209 1.98 -3.50 4.27
CA LEU A 209 2.07 -2.94 5.61
C LEU A 209 1.70 -3.99 6.65
N PHE A 210 2.42 -3.94 7.77
CA PHE A 210 2.16 -4.66 8.99
C PHE A 210 1.98 -3.65 10.11
N ILE A 211 1.17 -3.98 11.11
CA ILE A 211 0.88 -3.10 12.25
C ILE A 211 1.16 -3.85 13.54
N ALA A 212 1.59 -3.13 14.57
CA ALA A 212 1.68 -3.66 15.92
C ALA A 212 0.32 -4.22 16.35
N GLU A 213 0.31 -5.48 16.81
CA GLU A 213 -0.90 -6.25 17.08
C GLU A 213 -1.89 -5.55 18.03
N PRO A 214 -1.47 -4.86 19.11
CA PRO A 214 -2.41 -4.15 20.00
C PRO A 214 -3.28 -3.12 19.28
N LEU A 215 -2.79 -2.52 18.19
CA LEU A 215 -3.51 -1.50 17.44
C LEU A 215 -4.42 -2.09 16.35
N TYR A 216 -4.24 -3.37 16.01
CA TYR A 216 -4.83 -3.97 14.82
C TYR A 216 -6.35 -3.95 14.85
N ALA A 217 -6.96 -4.43 15.94
CA ALA A 217 -8.41 -4.57 16.03
C ALA A 217 -9.13 -3.22 15.88
N ASP A 218 -8.66 -2.20 16.60
CA ASP A 218 -9.21 -0.84 16.54
C ASP A 218 -9.02 -0.18 15.17
N MET A 219 -7.83 -0.30 14.59
CA MET A 219 -7.56 0.25 13.25
C MET A 219 -8.39 -0.45 12.19
N MET A 220 -8.55 -1.77 12.26
CA MET A 220 -9.34 -2.54 11.28
C MET A 220 -10.83 -2.32 11.44
N ALA A 221 -11.36 -2.22 12.66
CA ALA A 221 -12.76 -1.89 12.92
C ALA A 221 -13.12 -0.51 12.36
N TRP A 222 -12.25 0.49 12.55
CA TRP A 222 -12.45 1.79 11.91
C TRP A 222 -12.37 1.66 10.39
N SER A 223 -11.33 0.99 9.87
CA SER A 223 -11.07 0.90 8.43
C SER A 223 -12.17 0.19 7.65
N SER A 224 -12.76 -0.86 8.24
CA SER A 224 -13.79 -1.67 7.62
C SER A 224 -15.12 -0.93 7.45
N CYS A 225 -15.32 0.16 8.21
CA CYS A 225 -16.51 1.01 8.10
C CYS A 225 -17.81 0.21 8.29
N ASP A 226 -17.91 -0.71 9.26
CA ASP A 226 -19.06 -1.62 9.46
C ASP A 226 -19.22 -2.72 8.37
N LEU A 227 -18.26 -2.88 7.47
CA LEU A 227 -18.21 -4.02 6.56
C LEU A 227 -17.43 -5.20 7.16
N SER A 228 -17.72 -6.41 6.66
CA SER A 228 -16.96 -7.62 6.98
C SER A 228 -16.20 -8.14 5.77
N ALA A 229 -14.91 -8.42 5.97
CA ALA A 229 -14.04 -9.06 4.98
C ALA A 229 -14.52 -10.49 4.64
N ASP A 230 -15.15 -11.18 5.59
CA ASP A 230 -15.59 -12.57 5.42
C ASP A 230 -16.75 -12.69 4.42
N THR A 231 -17.54 -11.63 4.31
CA THR A 231 -18.66 -11.55 3.35
C THR A 231 -18.26 -11.01 1.98
N ALA A 232 -17.00 -10.56 1.82
CA ALA A 232 -16.52 -9.99 0.58
C ALA A 232 -16.06 -11.10 -0.39
N TYR A 233 -16.87 -11.43 -1.40
CA TYR A 233 -16.46 -12.37 -2.46
C TYR A 233 -15.26 -11.86 -3.28
N ASP A 234 -15.20 -10.55 -3.53
CA ASP A 234 -14.10 -9.90 -4.24
C ASP A 234 -13.05 -9.36 -3.25
N GLN A 235 -12.15 -10.25 -2.84
CA GLN A 235 -11.06 -9.93 -1.92
C GLN A 235 -10.05 -8.93 -2.51
N ALA A 236 -9.85 -8.92 -3.83
CA ALA A 236 -8.95 -7.96 -4.47
C ALA A 236 -9.47 -6.53 -4.32
N SER A 237 -10.76 -6.33 -4.58
CA SER A 237 -11.42 -5.03 -4.38
C SER A 237 -11.50 -4.65 -2.91
N TRP A 238 -11.76 -5.60 -2.01
CA TRP A 238 -11.74 -5.36 -0.56
C TRP A 238 -10.40 -4.74 -0.13
N GLN A 239 -9.30 -5.39 -0.50
CA GLN A 239 -7.95 -4.91 -0.17
C GLN A 239 -7.64 -3.55 -0.79
N ALA A 240 -8.10 -3.29 -2.03
CA ALA A 240 -7.93 -2.00 -2.67
C ALA A 240 -8.71 -0.86 -1.96
N TYR A 241 -9.94 -1.14 -1.53
CA TYR A 241 -10.84 -0.10 -1.00
C TYR A 241 -10.66 0.17 0.50
N ILE A 242 -10.32 -0.84 1.30
CA ILE A 242 -9.95 -0.64 2.72
C ILE A 242 -8.66 0.18 2.87
N ALA A 243 -7.81 0.19 1.83
CA ALA A 243 -6.57 0.94 1.77
C ALA A 243 -6.75 2.38 1.26
N LEU A 244 -7.95 2.82 0.86
CA LEU A 244 -8.15 4.19 0.34
C LEU A 244 -7.76 5.28 1.35
N THR A 245 -7.91 5.01 2.64
CA THR A 245 -7.53 5.92 3.74
C THR A 245 -6.03 6.15 3.86
N LEU A 246 -5.20 5.27 3.27
CA LEU A 246 -3.73 5.40 3.23
C LEU A 246 -3.24 6.39 2.17
N SER A 247 -4.13 6.90 1.31
CA SER A 247 -3.76 7.90 0.31
C SER A 247 -3.14 9.12 1.01
N SER A 248 -1.97 9.57 0.55
CA SER A 248 -1.37 10.83 1.03
C SER A 248 -2.37 11.97 0.81
N ILE A 249 -2.53 12.82 1.82
CA ILE A 249 -3.42 13.99 1.75
C ILE A 249 -2.62 15.29 1.84
N GLU A 250 -3.11 16.31 1.16
CA GLU A 250 -2.60 17.67 1.28
C GLU A 250 -3.18 18.40 2.49
N ARG A 251 -4.45 18.09 2.79
CA ARG A 251 -5.26 18.67 3.87
C ARG A 251 -6.48 17.78 4.11
N THR A 252 -7.20 18.07 5.18
CA THR A 252 -8.54 17.53 5.45
C THR A 252 -9.60 18.61 5.36
N ILE A 253 -10.79 18.26 4.89
CA ILE A 253 -12.01 19.07 5.00
C ILE A 253 -13.04 18.34 5.87
N ARG A 254 -13.99 19.08 6.44
CA ARG A 254 -15.10 18.50 7.22
C ARG A 254 -16.41 18.77 6.50
N LEU A 255 -17.21 17.74 6.32
CA LEU A 255 -18.53 17.85 5.69
C LEU A 255 -19.60 17.31 6.65
N PRO A 256 -20.71 18.04 6.82
CA PRO A 256 -21.88 17.54 7.53
C PRO A 256 -22.56 16.38 6.79
N LYS A 257 -23.18 15.45 7.53
CA LYS A 257 -23.93 14.34 6.92
C LYS A 257 -25.04 14.82 6.00
N LYS A 258 -25.72 15.89 6.40
CA LYS A 258 -26.80 16.54 5.65
C LYS A 258 -26.31 17.20 4.36
N SER A 259 -25.00 17.42 4.19
CA SER A 259 -24.51 18.10 3.00
C SER A 259 -24.33 17.19 1.79
N ILE A 260 -24.57 15.89 1.92
CA ILE A 260 -24.34 14.91 0.87
C ILE A 260 -25.66 14.50 0.23
N LEU A 261 -25.73 14.61 -1.10
CA LEU A 261 -26.74 13.98 -1.95
C LEU A 261 -26.07 12.85 -2.74
N ILE A 262 -26.59 11.63 -2.62
CA ILE A 262 -26.10 10.47 -3.38
C ILE A 262 -27.10 10.16 -4.49
N ILE A 263 -26.65 10.24 -5.74
CA ILE A 263 -27.46 9.95 -6.92
C ILE A 263 -27.02 8.66 -7.60
N ARG A 264 -27.92 8.05 -8.39
CA ARG A 264 -27.58 6.88 -9.21
C ARG A 264 -26.64 7.28 -10.34
N ASP A 265 -25.78 6.35 -10.73
CA ASP A 265 -24.98 6.49 -11.95
C ASP A 265 -25.88 6.64 -13.18
N ARG A 266 -25.36 7.34 -14.21
CA ARG A 266 -25.99 7.45 -15.52
C ARG A 266 -25.18 6.65 -16.53
N ILE A 267 -25.90 5.82 -17.26
CA ILE A 267 -25.36 4.88 -18.24
C ILE A 267 -25.70 5.38 -19.63
N SER A 268 -24.70 5.47 -20.50
CA SER A 268 -24.86 5.63 -21.94
C SER A 268 -24.66 4.27 -22.61
N ARG A 269 -25.54 3.92 -23.56
CA ARG A 269 -25.40 2.72 -24.40
C ARG A 269 -25.38 3.14 -25.87
N PHE A 270 -24.42 2.62 -26.61
CA PHE A 270 -24.27 2.86 -28.04
C PHE A 270 -23.54 1.68 -28.67
N THR A 271 -23.73 1.49 -29.98
CA THR A 271 -23.11 0.40 -30.73
C THR A 271 -21.98 0.95 -31.59
N GLU A 272 -20.85 0.27 -31.62
CA GLU A 272 -19.69 0.65 -32.44
C GLU A 272 -18.91 -0.59 -32.90
N ASN A 273 -18.20 -0.48 -34.03
CA ASN A 273 -17.24 -1.49 -34.46
C ASN A 273 -15.97 -1.40 -33.61
N VAL A 274 -15.70 -2.41 -32.80
CA VAL A 274 -14.56 -2.47 -31.89
C VAL A 274 -13.72 -3.71 -32.11
N ILE A 275 -12.46 -3.64 -31.67
CA ILE A 275 -11.64 -4.84 -31.49
C ILE A 275 -12.02 -5.45 -30.14
N CYS A 276 -12.83 -6.51 -30.18
CA CYS A 276 -13.26 -7.24 -28.99
C CYS A 276 -12.21 -8.29 -28.62
N VAL A 277 -11.73 -8.27 -27.37
CA VAL A 277 -10.82 -9.29 -26.83
C VAL A 277 -11.63 -10.28 -26.01
N LYS A 278 -11.70 -11.53 -26.47
CA LYS A 278 -12.47 -12.61 -25.84
C LYS A 278 -11.56 -13.75 -25.45
N GLU A 279 -11.91 -14.43 -24.37
CA GLU A 279 -11.28 -15.69 -23.98
C GLU A 279 -11.86 -16.83 -24.86
N THR A 280 -10.99 -17.66 -25.41
CA THR A 280 -11.37 -18.86 -26.19
C THR A 280 -11.64 -20.05 -25.25
N ASP A 281 -12.23 -21.11 -25.78
CA ASP A 281 -12.41 -22.37 -25.06
C ASP A 281 -11.08 -23.00 -24.58
N THR A 282 -9.95 -22.58 -25.15
CA THR A 282 -8.59 -23.00 -24.74
C THR A 282 -7.96 -22.10 -23.68
N HIS A 283 -8.69 -21.12 -23.14
CA HIS A 283 -8.20 -20.07 -22.24
C HIS A 283 -7.13 -19.15 -22.87
N ASP A 284 -7.12 -19.05 -24.21
CA ASP A 284 -6.32 -18.07 -24.93
C ASP A 284 -7.12 -16.79 -25.17
N LEU A 285 -6.45 -15.67 -25.41
CA LEU A 285 -7.12 -14.41 -25.77
C LEU A 285 -7.10 -14.23 -27.29
N ARG A 286 -8.29 -14.00 -27.86
CA ARG A 286 -8.47 -13.69 -29.28
C ARG A 286 -9.04 -12.28 -29.43
N ALA A 287 -8.44 -11.50 -30.33
CA ALA A 287 -8.91 -10.17 -30.70
C ALA A 287 -9.56 -10.23 -32.09
N GLU A 288 -10.78 -9.74 -32.22
CA GLU A 288 -11.51 -9.71 -33.49
C GLU A 288 -12.34 -8.43 -33.63
N GLU A 289 -12.51 -7.95 -34.86
CA GLU A 289 -13.41 -6.84 -35.14
C GLU A 289 -14.86 -7.31 -35.09
N GLU A 290 -15.66 -6.66 -34.26
CA GLU A 290 -17.08 -6.94 -34.11
C GLU A 290 -17.85 -5.66 -33.76
N GLU A 291 -19.06 -5.55 -34.28
CA GLU A 291 -20.03 -4.55 -33.86
C GLU A 291 -20.57 -4.93 -32.46
N THR A 292 -20.23 -4.14 -31.45
CA THR A 292 -20.55 -4.44 -30.04
C THR A 292 -21.30 -3.28 -29.38
N GLU A 293 -22.29 -3.58 -28.54
CA GLU A 293 -22.91 -2.58 -27.65
C GLU A 293 -21.94 -2.23 -26.52
N ILE A 294 -21.58 -0.96 -26.42
CA ILE A 294 -20.73 -0.39 -25.40
C ILE A 294 -21.61 0.28 -24.36
N GLU A 295 -21.43 -0.13 -23.10
CA GLU A 295 -22.03 0.51 -21.93
C GLU A 295 -20.98 1.37 -21.21
N ASN A 296 -21.25 2.66 -21.01
CA ASN A 296 -20.36 3.57 -20.29
C ASN A 296 -21.08 4.32 -19.16
N VAL A 297 -20.45 4.36 -17.99
CA VAL A 297 -20.89 5.19 -16.86
C VAL A 297 -20.32 6.60 -17.05
N ILE A 298 -21.18 7.55 -17.37
CA ILE A 298 -20.76 8.88 -17.88
C ILE A 298 -20.01 9.69 -16.81
N TRP A 299 -20.39 9.53 -15.54
CA TRP A 299 -19.92 10.33 -14.41
C TRP A 299 -19.23 9.47 -13.34
N ASP A 300 -18.52 8.40 -13.75
CA ASP A 300 -17.86 7.46 -12.81
C ASP A 300 -16.87 8.21 -11.90
N GLY A 301 -17.18 8.22 -10.61
CA GLY A 301 -16.34 8.84 -9.60
C GLY A 301 -16.26 10.37 -9.69
N GLU A 302 -17.19 11.01 -10.40
CA GLU A 302 -17.37 12.47 -10.41
C GLU A 302 -18.32 12.92 -9.30
N ALA A 303 -18.07 14.13 -8.78
CA ALA A 303 -18.93 14.80 -7.83
C ALA A 303 -18.98 16.31 -8.09
N LEU A 304 -20.08 16.94 -7.66
CA LEU A 304 -20.22 18.40 -7.65
C LEU A 304 -20.08 18.89 -6.22
N LEU A 305 -19.22 19.87 -5.97
CA LEU A 305 -18.99 20.44 -4.64
C LEU A 305 -19.08 21.96 -4.70
N ASP A 306 -19.93 22.50 -3.84
CA ASP A 306 -20.26 23.91 -3.78
C ASP A 306 -19.02 24.78 -3.51
N ALA A 307 -18.91 25.90 -4.25
CA ALA A 307 -17.77 26.82 -4.21
C ALA A 307 -17.50 27.36 -2.80
N GLU A 308 -18.54 27.47 -1.95
CA GLU A 308 -18.39 27.83 -0.53
C GLU A 308 -17.40 26.89 0.19
N ILE A 309 -17.47 25.58 -0.07
CA ILE A 309 -16.59 24.60 0.55
C ILE A 309 -15.14 24.75 0.06
N PHE A 310 -14.94 25.03 -1.23
CA PHE A 310 -13.61 25.32 -1.76
C PHE A 310 -13.01 26.56 -1.08
N ASN A 311 -13.77 27.67 -1.06
CA ASN A 311 -13.35 28.93 -0.47
C ASN A 311 -13.01 28.79 1.03
N ALA A 312 -13.90 28.16 1.80
CA ALA A 312 -13.71 27.96 3.24
C ALA A 312 -12.47 27.13 3.60
N ASN A 313 -12.02 26.26 2.70
CA ASN A 313 -10.87 25.37 2.94
C ASN A 313 -9.57 25.85 2.27
N GLY A 314 -9.58 27.05 1.66
CA GLY A 314 -8.42 27.62 0.98
C GLY A 314 -8.15 27.03 -0.40
N TYR A 315 -9.18 26.46 -1.03
CA TYR A 315 -9.14 25.88 -2.37
C TYR A 315 -9.94 26.71 -3.40
N GLY A 316 -10.31 27.95 -3.11
CA GLY A 316 -11.18 28.78 -3.97
C GLY A 316 -10.71 29.00 -5.41
N MET A 317 -9.40 28.91 -5.65
CA MET A 317 -8.79 29.03 -6.99
C MET A 317 -8.66 27.71 -7.74
N HIS A 318 -9.09 26.60 -7.15
CA HIS A 318 -8.98 25.25 -7.72
C HIS A 318 -10.30 24.83 -8.38
N GLY A 319 -10.21 24.17 -9.52
CA GLY A 319 -11.34 23.59 -10.24
C GLY A 319 -11.81 22.24 -9.66
N MET A 320 -10.97 21.51 -8.93
CA MET A 320 -11.36 20.23 -8.32
C MET A 320 -10.58 19.86 -7.04
N MET A 321 -11.19 18.99 -6.23
CA MET A 321 -10.56 18.29 -5.13
C MET A 321 -10.81 16.78 -5.25
N LEU A 322 -9.74 15.98 -5.25
CA LEU A 322 -9.85 14.53 -5.17
C LEU A 322 -10.02 14.11 -3.71
N LEU A 323 -11.24 13.71 -3.35
CA LEU A 323 -11.60 13.35 -1.98
C LEU A 323 -11.44 11.84 -1.71
N ARG A 324 -11.04 11.54 -0.48
CA ARG A 324 -10.99 10.18 0.08
C ARG A 324 -11.65 10.13 1.44
N ASN A 325 -12.27 8.99 1.70
CA ASN A 325 -12.68 8.55 3.03
C ASN A 325 -12.76 7.00 3.01
N ARG A 326 -13.17 6.37 4.11
CA ARG A 326 -13.38 4.92 4.19
C ARG A 326 -14.35 4.47 3.11
N PHE A 327 -13.90 3.55 2.25
CA PHE A 327 -14.67 3.05 1.10
C PHE A 327 -15.31 4.14 0.22
N PHE A 328 -14.65 5.31 0.15
CA PHE A 328 -15.14 6.47 -0.58
C PHE A 328 -14.02 7.13 -1.38
N LYS A 329 -14.29 7.39 -2.65
CA LYS A 329 -13.36 8.04 -3.58
C LYS A 329 -14.16 8.79 -4.62
N THR A 330 -13.92 10.10 -4.72
CA THR A 330 -14.56 10.93 -5.76
C THR A 330 -13.65 12.09 -6.17
N CYS A 331 -13.80 12.56 -7.41
CA CYS A 331 -13.25 13.80 -7.91
C CYS A 331 -14.36 14.86 -7.85
N ALA A 332 -14.27 15.76 -6.86
CA ALA A 332 -15.27 16.78 -6.64
C ALA A 332 -14.89 18.05 -7.39
N PHE A 333 -15.73 18.49 -8.33
CA PHE A 333 -15.53 19.71 -9.09
C PHE A 333 -16.14 20.93 -8.39
N ASN A 334 -15.45 22.05 -8.48
CA ASN A 334 -15.88 23.33 -7.94
C ASN A 334 -17.04 23.88 -8.76
N THR A 335 -18.21 23.99 -8.13
CA THR A 335 -19.43 24.45 -8.80
C THR A 335 -20.16 25.49 -7.97
N ASN A 336 -20.92 26.34 -8.65
CA ASN A 336 -21.90 27.21 -8.01
C ASN A 336 -23.20 26.44 -7.78
N LEU A 337 -23.13 25.34 -7.02
CA LEU A 337 -24.24 24.39 -6.86
C LEU A 337 -25.49 25.07 -6.28
N GLN A 338 -25.30 25.95 -5.29
CA GLN A 338 -26.40 26.69 -4.68
C GLN A 338 -27.04 27.69 -5.64
N ASP A 339 -26.25 28.39 -6.46
CA ASP A 339 -26.78 29.29 -7.49
C ASP A 339 -27.54 28.49 -8.54
N TRP A 340 -27.05 27.30 -8.93
CA TRP A 340 -27.77 26.43 -9.86
C TRP A 340 -29.13 25.98 -9.30
N PHE A 341 -29.22 25.65 -8.00
CA PHE A 341 -30.52 25.35 -7.39
C PHE A 341 -31.45 26.57 -7.42
N PHE A 342 -30.93 27.76 -7.13
CA PHE A 342 -31.69 29.01 -7.17
C PHE A 342 -32.20 29.32 -8.59
N ASP A 343 -31.32 29.28 -9.59
CA ASP A 343 -31.63 29.59 -11.00
C ASP A 343 -32.65 28.61 -11.62
N ASN A 344 -32.81 27.42 -11.05
CA ASN A 344 -33.74 26.39 -11.50
C ASN A 344 -34.99 26.25 -10.59
N ASP A 345 -35.23 27.22 -9.70
CA ASP A 345 -36.33 27.24 -8.73
C ASP A 345 -36.40 26.01 -7.82
N ILE A 346 -35.27 25.34 -7.59
CA ILE A 346 -35.20 24.15 -6.74
C ILE A 346 -35.15 24.60 -5.28
N THR A 347 -36.32 24.69 -4.66
CA THR A 347 -36.48 25.19 -3.28
C THR A 347 -36.67 24.08 -2.25
N GLN A 348 -36.87 22.83 -2.68
CA GLN A 348 -37.19 21.69 -1.82
C GLN A 348 -36.37 20.48 -2.19
N VAL A 349 -35.87 19.76 -1.17
CA VAL A 349 -35.08 18.53 -1.33
C VAL A 349 -35.84 17.45 -2.10
N SER A 350 -37.18 17.39 -1.97
CA SER A 350 -38.04 16.43 -2.67
C SER A 350 -38.01 16.56 -4.20
N ARG A 351 -37.51 17.67 -4.75
CA ARG A 351 -37.31 17.84 -6.20
C ARG A 351 -36.05 17.14 -6.73
N LEU A 352 -35.17 16.70 -5.85
CA LEU A 352 -33.91 16.05 -6.21
C LEU A 352 -34.09 14.54 -6.33
N ALA A 353 -33.41 13.94 -7.31
CA ALA A 353 -33.29 12.50 -7.38
C ALA A 353 -32.18 12.01 -6.45
N GLY A 354 -32.37 10.85 -5.81
CA GLY A 354 -31.36 10.21 -4.98
C GLY A 354 -31.67 10.22 -3.49
N TYR A 355 -30.64 10.03 -2.66
CA TYR A 355 -30.75 9.94 -1.21
C TYR A 355 -29.96 11.05 -0.53
N THR A 356 -30.56 11.73 0.44
CA THR A 356 -29.88 12.68 1.32
C THR A 356 -30.53 12.69 2.71
N THR A 357 -29.79 13.17 3.70
CA THR A 357 -30.33 13.46 5.04
C THR A 357 -30.71 14.94 5.23
N ALA A 358 -30.49 15.78 4.20
CA ALA A 358 -30.89 17.18 4.19
C ALA A 358 -32.41 17.34 4.32
N ARG A 359 -32.82 18.39 5.04
CA ARG A 359 -34.22 18.86 5.07
C ARG A 359 -34.38 20.20 4.34
N ASP A 360 -33.29 20.92 4.13
CA ASP A 360 -33.22 22.19 3.40
C ASP A 360 -32.28 22.01 2.21
N ILE A 361 -32.65 22.56 1.04
CA ILE A 361 -31.83 22.53 -0.17
C ILE A 361 -30.46 23.20 0.06
N LYS A 362 -30.41 24.21 0.93
CA LYS A 362 -29.20 24.96 1.28
C LYS A 362 -28.15 24.12 1.99
N ASP A 363 -28.58 23.04 2.62
CA ASP A 363 -27.67 22.14 3.32
C ASP A 363 -26.86 21.29 2.35
N ILE A 364 -27.36 21.02 1.14
CA ILE A 364 -26.70 20.15 0.15
C ILE A 364 -25.52 20.90 -0.49
N LYS A 365 -24.30 20.46 -0.15
CA LYS A 365 -23.06 21.05 -0.66
C LYS A 365 -22.27 20.11 -1.55
N LEU A 366 -22.52 18.81 -1.47
CA LEU A 366 -21.80 17.78 -2.21
C LEU A 366 -22.81 16.82 -2.85
N VAL A 367 -22.77 16.72 -4.18
CA VAL A 367 -23.50 15.71 -4.95
C VAL A 367 -22.50 14.64 -5.41
N ILE A 368 -22.73 13.39 -5.03
CA ILE A 368 -21.89 12.24 -5.42
C ILE A 368 -22.71 11.20 -6.16
N THR A 369 -22.04 10.43 -7.00
CA THR A 369 -22.60 9.29 -7.71
C THR A 369 -22.44 7.97 -6.95
N GLU A 370 -23.23 6.96 -7.31
CA GLU A 370 -23.16 5.61 -6.77
C GLU A 370 -21.73 5.03 -6.88
N SER A 371 -21.10 5.23 -8.04
CA SER A 371 -19.71 4.86 -8.30
C SER A 371 -18.70 5.51 -7.36
N SER A 372 -18.96 6.67 -6.76
CA SER A 372 -18.08 7.29 -5.76
C SER A 372 -18.02 6.50 -4.43
N VAL A 373 -19.06 5.70 -4.15
CA VAL A 373 -19.27 4.98 -2.90
C VAL A 373 -18.88 3.51 -3.07
N LYS A 374 -17.58 3.22 -2.95
CA LYS A 374 -17.03 1.86 -3.09
C LYS A 374 -17.57 0.89 -2.03
N TYR A 375 -18.14 1.42 -0.95
CA TYR A 375 -18.88 0.69 0.08
C TYR A 375 -20.01 -0.18 -0.51
N PHE A 376 -20.72 0.30 -1.53
CA PHE A 376 -21.87 -0.39 -2.12
C PHE A 376 -21.51 -1.73 -2.76
N LYS A 377 -20.25 -1.91 -3.18
CA LYS A 377 -19.78 -3.18 -3.76
C LYS A 377 -19.88 -4.35 -2.77
N PHE A 378 -19.87 -4.08 -1.47
CA PHE A 378 -19.91 -5.10 -0.41
C PHE A 378 -21.28 -5.19 0.27
N MET A 379 -22.30 -4.52 -0.29
CA MET A 379 -23.68 -4.66 0.17
C MET A 379 -24.40 -5.78 -0.59
N PRO A 380 -25.46 -6.37 0.00
CA PRO A 380 -26.33 -7.30 -0.71
C PRO A 380 -26.82 -6.69 -2.03
N LYS A 381 -26.77 -7.49 -3.11
CA LYS A 381 -27.08 -7.00 -4.47
C LYS A 381 -28.51 -6.45 -4.56
N ASP A 382 -29.44 -7.11 -3.89
CA ASP A 382 -30.87 -6.84 -3.81
C ASP A 382 -31.25 -5.74 -2.78
N MET A 383 -30.30 -5.25 -1.97
CA MET A 383 -30.60 -4.17 -1.02
C MET A 383 -31.02 -2.89 -1.77
N PRO A 384 -32.14 -2.25 -1.39
CA PRO A 384 -32.60 -0.99 -1.99
C PRO A 384 -31.55 0.13 -1.90
N PHE A 385 -31.51 0.97 -2.94
CA PHE A 385 -30.52 2.06 -3.06
C PHE A 385 -30.52 3.01 -1.85
N GLU A 386 -31.70 3.43 -1.39
CA GLU A 386 -31.82 4.32 -0.22
C GLU A 386 -31.28 3.66 1.06
N GLN A 387 -31.52 2.36 1.23
CA GLN A 387 -31.01 1.61 2.37
C GLN A 387 -29.48 1.47 2.31
N LYS A 388 -28.90 1.24 1.13
CA LYS A 388 -27.44 1.26 0.91
C LYS A 388 -26.87 2.62 1.28
N CYS A 389 -27.46 3.70 0.78
CA CYS A 389 -27.02 5.07 1.06
C CYS A 389 -27.10 5.42 2.55
N LYS A 390 -28.22 5.10 3.20
CA LYS A 390 -28.39 5.29 4.64
C LYS A 390 -27.32 4.57 5.43
N ARG A 391 -27.11 3.28 5.15
CA ARG A 391 -26.12 2.46 5.87
C ARG A 391 -24.70 2.98 5.69
N PHE A 392 -24.32 3.36 4.46
CA PHE A 392 -23.02 3.99 4.20
C PHE A 392 -22.84 5.27 5.00
N LEU A 393 -23.81 6.20 4.97
CA LEU A 393 -23.70 7.46 5.71
C LEU A 393 -23.75 7.25 7.23
N ASP A 394 -24.48 6.26 7.75
CA ASP A 394 -24.46 5.93 9.18
C ASP A 394 -23.09 5.41 9.60
N ALA A 395 -22.53 4.48 8.83
CA ALA A 395 -21.23 3.88 9.10
C ALA A 395 -20.06 4.87 8.96
N LEU A 396 -20.08 5.71 7.90
CA LEU A 396 -19.02 6.68 7.63
C LEU A 396 -18.92 7.75 8.73
N TYR A 397 -20.05 8.13 9.31
CA TYR A 397 -20.15 9.20 10.31
C TYR A 397 -20.09 8.69 11.76
N GLU A 398 -20.31 7.40 12.02
CA GLU A 398 -20.21 6.80 13.37
C GLU A 398 -21.08 7.53 14.40
N GLY A 399 -22.31 7.91 14.00
CA GLY A 399 -23.24 8.69 14.84
C GLY A 399 -22.92 10.18 14.96
N ASN A 400 -21.83 10.68 14.38
CA ASN A 400 -21.49 12.10 14.39
C ASN A 400 -22.24 12.87 13.30
N ASN A 401 -22.31 14.20 13.47
CA ASN A 401 -22.89 15.10 12.46
C ASN A 401 -21.92 15.42 11.32
N ASN A 402 -20.61 15.25 11.53
CA ASN A 402 -19.55 15.61 10.58
C ASN A 402 -18.58 14.44 10.39
N SER A 403 -18.06 14.30 9.19
CA SER A 403 -16.97 13.38 8.87
C SER A 403 -15.80 14.13 8.24
N VAL A 404 -14.60 13.57 8.39
CA VAL A 404 -13.35 14.13 7.87
C VAL A 404 -13.05 13.48 6.52
N PHE A 405 -12.90 14.31 5.49
CA PHE A 405 -12.52 13.87 4.15
C PHE A 405 -11.09 14.33 3.85
N GLY A 406 -10.29 13.43 3.31
CA GLY A 406 -8.91 13.72 2.90
C GLY A 406 -8.90 14.30 1.49
N VAL A 407 -8.27 15.46 1.30
CA VAL A 407 -7.98 16.02 -0.02
C VAL A 407 -6.65 15.44 -0.48
N VAL A 408 -6.68 14.50 -1.43
CA VAL A 408 -5.48 13.81 -1.92
C VAL A 408 -4.68 14.69 -2.87
N LYS A 409 -5.39 15.43 -3.73
CA LYS A 409 -4.84 16.41 -4.66
C LYS A 409 -5.91 17.40 -5.06
N ALA A 410 -5.49 18.61 -5.42
CA ALA A 410 -6.27 19.54 -6.22
C ALA A 410 -5.59 19.71 -7.59
N ASP A 411 -6.26 20.36 -8.54
CA ASP A 411 -5.63 20.83 -9.77
C ASP A 411 -4.57 21.91 -9.48
N HIS A 412 -3.60 22.05 -10.36
CA HIS A 412 -2.55 23.04 -10.25
C HIS A 412 -2.44 23.83 -11.56
N ASP A 413 -1.82 25.01 -11.50
CA ASP A 413 -1.52 25.81 -12.69
C ASP A 413 -0.49 25.10 -13.55
N ALA A 414 -0.76 24.94 -14.85
CA ALA A 414 0.19 24.33 -15.77
C ALA A 414 1.55 25.06 -15.71
N PRO A 415 2.68 24.33 -15.57
CA PRO A 415 4.01 24.95 -15.56
C PRO A 415 4.36 25.53 -16.94
N LEU A 416 3.57 25.19 -17.94
CA LEU A 416 3.66 25.59 -19.33
C LEU A 416 2.38 26.37 -19.67
N MET A 417 2.46 27.34 -20.59
CA MET A 417 1.36 28.22 -21.01
C MET A 417 0.93 29.28 -19.97
N ASP A 418 1.88 29.83 -19.22
CA ASP A 418 1.66 30.96 -18.29
C ASP A 418 0.50 30.76 -17.29
N GLY A 419 0.20 29.50 -16.92
CA GLY A 419 -0.92 29.17 -16.04
C GLY A 419 -2.31 29.32 -16.67
N MET A 420 -2.42 29.60 -17.98
CA MET A 420 -3.72 29.72 -18.67
C MET A 420 -4.45 28.39 -18.84
N MET A 421 -3.80 27.27 -18.51
CA MET A 421 -4.43 25.95 -18.44
C MET A 421 -4.21 25.33 -17.07
N ALA A 422 -5.24 24.66 -16.56
CA ALA A 422 -5.08 23.76 -15.42
C ALA A 422 -4.56 22.41 -15.93
N TYR A 423 -3.61 21.83 -15.21
CA TYR A 423 -3.16 20.47 -15.45
C TYR A 423 -3.32 19.67 -14.17
N THR A 424 -3.75 18.43 -14.33
CA THR A 424 -3.61 17.46 -13.26
C THR A 424 -2.47 16.55 -13.68
N ILE A 425 -1.32 16.64 -12.99
CA ILE A 425 -0.36 15.54 -13.06
C ILE A 425 -1.08 14.33 -12.46
N THR A 426 -1.59 13.45 -13.31
CA THR A 426 -1.56 12.02 -13.03
C THR A 426 -0.10 11.65 -12.97
N LYS A 427 0.55 11.95 -11.84
CA LYS A 427 1.51 11.00 -11.32
C LYS A 427 0.66 9.76 -11.32
N GLY A 428 1.01 8.79 -12.17
CA GLY A 428 0.46 7.46 -12.02
C GLY A 428 0.57 7.08 -10.54
N ALA A 429 -0.04 5.97 -10.16
CA ALA A 429 0.15 5.37 -8.85
C ALA A 429 1.63 4.98 -8.51
N ASN A 430 2.62 5.75 -8.97
CA ASN A 430 4.06 5.68 -8.76
C ASN A 430 4.51 6.51 -7.56
N ASN A 431 3.65 6.92 -6.63
CA ASN A 431 4.10 7.60 -5.40
C ASN A 431 3.12 7.53 -4.21
N GLU A 432 2.25 6.51 -4.10
CA GLU A 432 1.51 6.29 -2.83
C GLU A 432 2.38 5.67 -1.72
N PHE A 433 3.70 5.55 -1.95
CA PHE A 433 4.73 5.44 -0.93
C PHE A 433 6.04 5.98 -1.51
N ARG A 434 6.42 7.21 -1.19
CA ARG A 434 7.78 7.71 -1.46
C ARG A 434 8.76 7.10 -0.46
N ILE A 435 9.17 5.86 -0.74
CA ILE A 435 10.36 5.27 -0.12
C ILE A 435 11.51 5.52 -1.09
N TYR A 436 12.42 6.42 -0.72
CA TYR A 436 13.76 6.46 -1.31
C TYR A 436 14.62 5.37 -0.68
#